data_AF-A0A933UW58-F1
#
_entry.id   AF-A0A933UW58-F1
#
_cell.length_a   1.000
_cell.length_b   1.000
_cell.length_c   1.000
_cell.angle_alpha   90.00
_cell.angle_beta   90.00
_cell.angle_gamma   90.00
#
_symmetry.space_group_name_H-M   'P 1'
#
loop_
_entity.id
_entity.type
_entity.pdbx_description
1 polymer ?
#
loop_
_entity_poly.entity_id
_entity_poly.type
_entity_poly.pdbx_seq_one_letter_code
_entity_poly.pdbx_strand_id
1 'polypeptide(L)' 'RVTATDLAQMGGDLPGGSMGPKAEALGRFASETGNEAWVGPLDGGFEALTQGRGTTVVPS' A
#
# COMPACT_ATOMS: atom_id res chain seq x y z
N ARG A 1 -7.26 -0.17 -5.23
CA ARG A 1 -7.48 -0.19 -3.77
C ARG A 1 -7.50 -1.66 -3.35
N VAL A 2 -6.79 -2.01 -2.28
CA VAL A 2 -6.69 -3.39 -1.75
C VAL A 2 -6.78 -3.34 -0.22
N THR A 3 -7.19 -4.42 0.43
CA THR A 3 -7.16 -4.52 1.90
C THR A 3 -5.77 -4.91 2.40
N ALA A 4 -5.52 -4.71 3.69
CA ALA A 4 -4.30 -5.22 4.33
C ALA A 4 -4.22 -6.76 4.25
N THR A 5 -5.36 -7.45 4.29
CA THR A 5 -5.42 -8.91 4.10
C THR A 5 -5.03 -9.32 2.68
N ASP A 6 -5.52 -8.63 1.65
CA ASP A 6 -5.14 -8.89 0.25
C ASP A 6 -3.63 -8.71 0.06
N LEU A 7 -3.09 -7.64 0.64
CA LEU A 7 -1.67 -7.32 0.54
C LEU A 7 -0.78 -8.36 1.23
N ALA A 8 -1.22 -8.92 2.36
CA ALA A 8 -0.51 -10.00 3.04
C ALA A 8 -0.46 -11.29 2.21
N GLN A 9 -1.54 -11.60 1.48
CA GLN A 9 -1.58 -12.75 0.57
C GLN A 9 -0.65 -12.56 -0.63
N MET A 10 -0.59 -11.35 -1.18
CA MET A 10 0.30 -11.01 -2.32
C MET A 10 1.76 -10.81 -1.90
N GLY A 11 2.03 -10.58 -0.62
CA GLY A 11 3.35 -10.17 -0.13
C GLY A 11 4.47 -11.15 -0.48
N GLY A 12 4.17 -12.45 -0.56
CA GLY A 12 5.13 -13.49 -0.96
C GLY A 12 5.57 -13.42 -2.43
N ASP A 13 4.77 -12.77 -3.29
CA ASP A 13 5.02 -12.66 -4.73
C ASP A 13 5.74 -11.34 -5.10
N LEU A 14 5.92 -10.44 -4.13
CA LEU A 14 6.52 -9.13 -4.38
C LEU A 14 8.06 -9.20 -4.30
N PRO A 15 8.79 -8.52 -5.22
CA PRO A 15 10.24 -8.52 -5.22
C PRO A 15 10.84 -8.07 -3.88
N GLY A 16 11.68 -8.94 -3.31
CA GLY A 16 12.54 -8.60 -2.18
C GLY A 16 13.47 -7.44 -2.54
N GLY A 17 13.66 -6.51 -1.60
CA GLY A 17 14.52 -5.33 -1.79
C GLY A 17 13.86 -4.13 -2.49
N SER A 18 12.60 -4.24 -2.93
CA SER A 18 11.86 -3.10 -3.47
C SER A 18 10.40 -3.07 -3.00
N MET A 19 9.50 -3.73 -3.72
CA MET A 19 8.06 -3.67 -3.44
C MET A 19 7.64 -4.55 -2.26
N GLY A 20 8.33 -5.66 -1.97
CA GLY A 20 8.03 -6.50 -0.81
C GLY A 20 8.06 -5.72 0.51
N PRO A 21 9.19 -5.07 0.87
CA PRO A 21 9.26 -4.26 2.09
C PRO A 21 8.28 -3.06 2.12
N LYS A 22 7.92 -2.51 0.95
CA LYS A 22 6.92 -1.43 0.87
C LYS A 22 5.52 -1.95 1.19
N ALA A 23 5.15 -3.10 0.63
CA ALA A 23 3.88 -3.75 0.90
C ALA A 23 3.76 -4.16 2.38
N GLU A 24 4.82 -4.71 2.97
CA GLU A 24 4.86 -5.03 4.40
C GLU A 24 4.58 -3.77 5.25
N ALA A 25 5.27 -2.67 4.97
CA ALA A 25 5.08 -1.42 5.71
C ALA A 25 3.66 -0.86 5.57
N LEU A 26 3.08 -0.87 4.36
CA LEU A 26 1.72 -0.40 4.11
C LEU A 26 0.67 -1.25 4.84
N GLY A 27 0.79 -2.58 4.73
CA GLY A 27 -0.14 -3.51 5.37
C GLY A 27 -0.08 -3.42 6.88
N ARG A 28 1.13 -3.31 7.44
CA ARG A 28 1.34 -3.12 8.87
C ARG A 28 0.71 -1.82 9.37
N PHE A 29 0.98 -0.70 8.69
CA PHE A 29 0.40 0.60 9.06
C PHE A 29 -1.13 0.57 9.02
N ALA A 30 -1.72 0.04 7.96
CA ALA A 30 -3.18 -0.03 7.82
C ALA A 30 -3.82 -0.91 8.90
N SER A 31 -3.20 -2.06 9.19
CA SER A 31 -3.70 -3.01 10.19
C SER A 31 -3.57 -2.49 11.63
N GLU A 32 -2.43 -1.88 11.97
CA GLU A 32 -2.16 -1.42 13.34
C GLU A 32 -2.89 -0.13 13.69
N THR A 33 -3.13 0.74 12.71
CA THR A 33 -3.68 2.09 12.96
C THR A 33 -5.14 2.25 12.57
N GLY A 34 -5.68 1.37 11.73
CA GLY A 34 -7.01 1.55 11.14
C GLY A 34 -7.09 2.70 10.12
N ASN A 35 -5.95 3.23 9.67
CA ASN A 35 -5.90 4.30 8.66
C ASN A 35 -5.54 3.76 7.26
N GLU A 36 -5.87 4.54 6.23
CA GLU A 36 -5.46 4.26 4.86
C GLU A 36 -3.96 4.51 4.65
N ALA A 37 -3.31 3.64 3.89
CA ALA A 37 -1.93 3.79 3.46
C ALA A 37 -1.87 3.90 1.93
N TRP A 38 -0.87 4.59 1.39
CA TRP A 38 -0.74 4.79 -0.05
C TRP A 38 0.70 4.64 -0.52
N VAL A 39 0.88 4.04 -1.69
CA VAL A 39 2.15 4.00 -2.42
C VAL A 39 1.94 4.31 -3.89
N GLY A 40 2.85 5.08 -4.46
CA GLY A 40 2.84 5.44 -5.86
C GLY A 40 4.04 6.30 -6.24
N PRO A 41 4.08 6.79 -7.49
CA PRO A 41 5.13 7.67 -7.98
C PRO A 41 5.14 8.99 -7.20
N LEU A 42 6.34 9.52 -6.95
CA LEU A 42 6.52 10.79 -6.25
C LEU A 42 6.03 11.97 -7.08
N ASP A 43 6.35 11.95 -8.38
CA ASP A 43 5.96 12.97 -9.35
C ASP A 43 4.45 12.89 -9.58
N GLY A 44 3.71 13.70 -8.80
CA GLY A 44 2.25 13.71 -8.80
C GLY A 44 1.61 13.12 -7.55
N GLY A 45 2.35 12.87 -6.45
CA GLY A 45 1.80 12.25 -5.24
C GLY A 45 0.52 12.91 -4.68
N PHE A 46 0.43 14.24 -4.71
CA PHE A 46 -0.76 14.96 -4.23
C PHE A 46 -1.98 14.81 -5.15
N GLU A 47 -1.78 14.92 -6.46
CA GLU A 47 -2.84 14.67 -7.46
C GLU A 47 -3.22 13.20 -7.50
N ALA A 48 -2.27 12.29 -7.33
CA ALA A 48 -2.51 10.86 -7.29
C ALA A 48 -3.38 10.44 -6.09
N LEU A 49 -3.14 11.03 -4.92
CA LEU A 49 -3.97 10.82 -3.73
C LEU A 49 -5.41 11.32 -3.94
N THR A 50 -5.59 12.44 -4.64
CA THR A 50 -6.91 13.07 -4.84
C THR A 50 -7.67 12.54 -6.07
N GLN A 51 -6.96 12.03 -7.07
CA GLN A 51 -7.52 11.52 -8.34
C GLN A 51 -7.47 9.99 -8.47
N GLY A 52 -6.98 9.27 -7.45
CA GLY A 52 -7.02 7.81 -7.39
C GLY A 52 -5.95 7.09 -8.22
N ARG A 53 -4.73 7.63 -8.27
CA ARG A 53 -3.56 6.94 -8.88
C ARG A 53 -2.70 6.27 -7.81
N GLY A 54 -2.00 5.19 -8.17
CA GLY A 54 -1.22 4.38 -7.24
C GLY A 54 -2.06 3.32 -6.52
N THR A 55 -1.48 2.74 -5.47
CA THR A 55 -2.13 1.68 -4.69
C THR A 55 -2.46 2.20 -3.30
N THR A 56 -3.75 2.33 -3.04
CA THR A 56 -4.28 2.55 -1.68
C THR A 56 -4.54 1.21 -1.00
N VAL A 57 -3.99 1.07 0.20
CA VAL A 57 -4.20 -0.05 1.12
C VAL A 57 -5.11 0.43 2.24
N VAL A 58 -6.17 -0.34 2.52
CA VAL A 58 -7.13 -0.01 3.58
C VAL A 58 -7.18 -1.07 4.66
N PRO A 59 -7.60 -0.70 5.88
CA PRO A 59 -7.93 -1.69 6.90
C PRO A 59 -8.97 -2.68 6.37
N SER A 60 -8.88 -3.92 6.85
CA SER A 60 -9.85 -4.98 6.53
C SER A 60 -11.19 -4.77 7.24
#